data_AF-A0A6L2K583-F1
#
_entry.id   AF-A0A6L2K583-F1
#
_cell.length_a   1.000
_cell.length_b   1.000
_cell.length_c   1.000
_cell.angle_alpha   90.00
_cell.angle_beta   90.00
_cell.angle_gamma   90.00
#
_symmetry.space_group_name_H-M   'P 1'
#
loop_
_entity.id
_entity.type
_entity.pdbx_description
1 polymer ?
#
loop_
_entity_poly.entity_id
_entity_poly.type
_entity_poly.pdbx_seq_one_letter_code
_entity_poly.pdbx_strand_id
1 'polypeptide(L)'
;MLVRSDFSLWKQHIRLYSQGKENGVNILKSIDEGPFQMGTFRETLAEGDEGVLHLGLERTRVYSDLSPEEKERYNTDIHATNILLQGLPKDIYTLINHYTDAKDICDNVKMLLEGSELTKEGRVSQLYDDFEHFHQNKGETIHDYYVWFAKLINNMRNIKMSMSKMQLNSKFVNNMLPECGRFVTAVKLNSGLRDSNYDQLYSYLKQHEAHANENKMILD
;
A
#
# COMPACT_ATOMS: atom_id res chain seq x y z
N MET A 1 -11.45 -6.36 2.20
CA MET A 1 -11.71 -4.93 2.42
C MET A 1 -10.39 -4.25 2.73
N LEU A 2 -10.14 -3.07 2.16
CA LEU A 2 -8.93 -2.31 2.49
C LEU A 2 -8.92 -1.97 3.98
N VAL A 3 -7.82 -2.30 4.66
CA VAL A 3 -7.51 -1.70 5.96
C VAL A 3 -6.74 -0.42 5.65
N ARG A 4 -7.16 0.71 6.26
CA ARG A 4 -6.54 2.04 6.05
C ARG A 4 -5.01 2.06 6.22
N SER A 5 -4.43 1.05 6.88
CA SER A 5 -2.98 0.94 7.09
C SER A 5 -2.17 0.34 5.95
N ASP A 6 -2.77 -0.14 4.86
CA ASP A 6 -2.05 -0.90 3.83
C ASP A 6 -2.29 -0.43 2.39
N PHE A 7 -2.04 0.87 2.14
CA PHE A 7 -2.00 1.39 0.77
C PHE A 7 -1.00 0.62 -0.13
N SER A 8 0.14 0.21 0.41
CA SER A 8 1.12 -0.61 -0.33
C SER A 8 0.54 -1.93 -0.81
N LEU A 9 -0.25 -2.62 0.03
CA LEU A 9 -0.93 -3.86 -0.37
C LEU A 9 -2.04 -3.60 -1.37
N TRP A 10 -2.82 -2.54 -1.19
CA TRP A 10 -3.83 -2.14 -2.18
C TRP A 10 -3.21 -1.88 -3.55
N LYS A 11 -2.16 -1.06 -3.59
CA LYS A 11 -1.44 -0.72 -4.81
C LYS A 11 -0.87 -1.97 -5.48
N GLN A 12 -0.27 -2.87 -4.70
CA GLN A 12 0.24 -4.14 -5.22
C GLN A 12 -0.88 -5.01 -5.80
N HIS A 13 -2.02 -5.10 -5.09
CA HIS A 13 -3.18 -5.87 -5.54
C HIS A 13 -3.76 -5.33 -6.84
N ILE A 14 -3.96 -4.01 -6.94
CA ILE A 14 -4.44 -3.35 -8.16
C ILE A 14 -3.48 -3.58 -9.33
N ARG A 15 -2.17 -3.48 -9.10
CA ARG A 15 -1.17 -3.71 -10.15
C ARG A 15 -1.19 -5.16 -10.65
N LEU A 16 -1.19 -6.14 -9.74
CA LEU A 16 -1.27 -7.56 -10.11
C LEU A 16 -2.57 -7.90 -10.83
N TYR A 17 -3.70 -7.36 -10.35
CA TYR A 17 -4.99 -7.54 -11.00
C TYR A 17 -5.02 -6.95 -12.41
N SER A 18 -4.46 -5.74 -12.58
CA SER A 18 -4.40 -5.06 -13.89
C SER A 18 -3.50 -5.79 -14.88
N GLN A 19 -2.38 -6.36 -14.43
CA GLN A 19 -1.48 -7.16 -15.28
C GLN A 19 -2.16 -8.41 -15.85
N GLY A 20 -3.10 -9.00 -15.11
CA GLY A 20 -3.84 -10.18 -15.54
C GLY A 20 -5.01 -9.90 -16.51
N LYS A 21 -5.27 -8.63 -16.86
CA LYS A 21 -6.34 -8.25 -17.79
C LYS A 21 -5.84 -8.11 -19.21
N GLU A 22 -6.77 -8.26 -20.16
CA GLU A 22 -6.58 -7.80 -21.53
C GLU A 22 -6.21 -6.31 -21.51
N ASN A 23 -5.22 -5.93 -22.33
CA ASN A 23 -4.64 -4.58 -22.32
C ASN A 23 -4.02 -4.14 -20.98
N GLY A 24 -3.61 -5.08 -20.12
CA GLY A 24 -3.03 -4.80 -18.81
C GLY A 24 -1.86 -3.82 -18.82
N VAL A 25 -1.01 -3.85 -19.85
CA VAL A 25 0.08 -2.88 -20.03
C VAL A 25 -0.46 -1.46 -20.22
N ASN A 26 -1.49 -1.30 -21.06
CA ASN A 26 -2.13 -0.01 -21.29
C ASN A 26 -2.87 0.49 -20.05
N ILE A 27 -3.51 -0.40 -19.28
CA ILE A 27 -4.15 -0.07 -18.00
C ILE A 27 -3.12 0.50 -17.01
N LEU A 28 -1.99 -0.19 -16.85
CA LEU A 28 -0.91 0.30 -15.98
C LEU A 28 -0.35 1.63 -16.46
N LYS A 29 -0.21 1.80 -17.78
CA LYS A 29 0.22 3.07 -18.37
C LYS A 29 -0.77 4.20 -18.03
N SER A 30 -2.08 3.95 -18.05
CA SER A 30 -3.09 4.95 -17.66
C SER A 30 -3.00 5.35 -16.18
N ILE A 31 -2.66 4.40 -15.31
CA ILE A 31 -2.47 4.65 -13.87
C ILE A 31 -1.18 5.45 -13.62
N ASP A 32 -0.10 5.11 -14.31
CA ASP A 32 1.22 5.67 -14.03
C ASP A 32 1.47 7.01 -14.76
N GLU A 33 1.08 7.09 -16.04
CA GLU A 33 1.37 8.22 -16.93
C GLU A 33 0.16 9.12 -17.18
N GLY A 34 -1.06 8.62 -16.97
CA GLY A 34 -2.30 9.37 -17.16
C GLY A 34 -3.07 9.03 -18.43
N PRO A 35 -4.22 9.69 -18.64
CA PRO A 35 -5.12 9.39 -19.74
C PRO A 35 -4.60 9.94 -21.07
N PHE A 36 -5.10 9.35 -22.15
CA PHE A 36 -4.98 9.90 -23.50
C PHE A 36 -5.55 11.31 -23.57
N GLN A 37 -4.84 12.17 -24.29
CA GLN A 37 -5.21 13.56 -24.50
C GLN A 37 -5.89 13.71 -25.86
N MET A 38 -7.19 13.99 -25.86
CA MET A 38 -7.98 14.14 -27.10
C MET A 38 -7.43 15.22 -28.06
N GLY A 39 -6.84 16.30 -27.53
CA GLY A 39 -6.30 17.38 -28.36
C GLY A 39 -7.35 18.08 -29.24
N THR A 40 -6.86 18.81 -30.25
CA THR A 40 -7.68 19.56 -31.21
C THR A 40 -7.65 18.94 -32.61
N PHE A 41 -8.72 19.17 -33.36
CA PHE A 41 -8.89 18.75 -34.75
C PHE A 41 -9.01 19.97 -35.66
N ARG A 42 -8.38 19.90 -36.84
CA ARG A 42 -8.66 20.79 -37.98
C ARG A 42 -9.20 19.96 -39.12
N GLU A 43 -10.38 20.37 -39.61
CA GLU A 43 -10.98 19.79 -40.79
C GLU A 43 -10.33 20.39 -42.05
N THR A 44 -10.01 19.57 -43.05
CA THR A 44 -9.52 20.05 -44.35
C THR A 44 -10.72 20.25 -45.25
N LEU A 45 -11.04 21.50 -45.60
CA LEU A 45 -12.30 21.84 -46.28
C LEU A 45 -12.25 21.67 -47.81
N ALA A 46 -11.07 21.71 -48.44
CA ALA A 46 -10.79 21.23 -49.81
C ALA A 46 -9.31 21.43 -50.19
N GLU A 47 -8.78 20.62 -51.12
CA GLU A 47 -7.62 20.98 -51.95
C GLU A 47 -8.14 21.83 -53.12
N GLY A 48 -7.83 23.13 -53.13
CA GLY A 48 -8.09 23.97 -54.31
C GLY A 48 -7.12 23.64 -55.45
N ASP A 49 -7.51 23.96 -56.69
CA ASP A 49 -6.75 23.70 -57.94
C ASP A 49 -5.30 24.28 -57.98
N GLU A 50 -4.87 25.03 -56.95
CA GLU A 50 -3.52 25.60 -56.82
C GLU A 50 -2.72 25.07 -55.60
N GLY A 51 -3.16 24.00 -54.94
CA GLY A 51 -2.42 23.38 -53.83
C GLY A 51 -2.48 24.15 -52.50
N VAL A 52 -3.37 25.15 -52.39
CA VAL A 52 -3.62 25.88 -51.14
C VAL A 52 -4.63 25.08 -50.30
N LEU A 53 -4.16 24.54 -49.17
CA LEU A 53 -4.99 23.87 -48.18
C LEU A 53 -5.87 24.89 -47.44
N HIS A 54 -7.17 24.89 -47.71
CA HIS A 54 -8.13 25.62 -46.89
C HIS A 54 -8.39 24.82 -45.59
N LEU A 55 -7.72 25.25 -44.52
CA LEU A 55 -7.91 24.69 -43.18
C LEU A 55 -9.17 25.27 -42.53
N GLY A 56 -10.05 24.39 -42.05
CA GLY A 56 -11.25 24.74 -41.30
C GLY A 56 -10.97 25.20 -39.86
N LEU A 57 -12.05 25.52 -39.14
CA LEU A 57 -11.99 26.01 -37.76
C LEU A 57 -11.48 24.90 -36.81
N GLU A 58 -10.57 25.26 -35.90
CA GLU A 58 -10.13 24.35 -34.85
C GLU A 58 -11.27 24.06 -33.86
N ARG A 59 -11.56 22.77 -33.66
CA ARG A 59 -12.50 22.30 -32.63
C ARG A 59 -11.87 21.18 -31.80
N THR A 60 -12.36 20.98 -30.58
CA THR A 60 -11.97 19.84 -29.74
C THR A 60 -12.34 18.53 -30.43
N ARG A 61 -11.42 17.55 -30.42
CA ARG A 61 -11.72 16.20 -30.95
C ARG A 61 -12.84 15.54 -30.17
N VAL A 62 -13.71 14.84 -30.88
CA VAL A 62 -14.69 13.91 -30.29
C VAL A 62 -14.27 12.48 -30.52
N TYR A 63 -14.85 11.54 -29.78
CA TYR A 63 -14.51 10.11 -29.89
C TYR A 63 -14.56 9.58 -31.32
N SER A 64 -15.51 10.04 -32.15
CA SER A 64 -15.64 9.62 -33.55
C SER A 64 -14.43 9.99 -34.41
N ASP A 65 -13.75 11.10 -34.09
CA ASP A 65 -12.60 11.62 -34.83
C ASP A 65 -11.32 10.80 -34.57
N LEU A 66 -11.34 9.90 -33.58
CA LEU A 66 -10.18 9.13 -33.15
C LEU A 66 -9.88 7.94 -34.08
N SER A 67 -8.59 7.64 -34.25
CA SER A 67 -8.12 6.41 -34.90
C SER A 67 -8.55 5.18 -34.09
N PRO A 68 -8.56 3.97 -34.69
CA PRO A 68 -8.81 2.74 -33.94
C PRO A 68 -7.92 2.56 -32.70
N GLU A 69 -6.64 2.90 -32.81
CA GLU A 69 -5.66 2.81 -31.72
C GLU A 69 -5.92 3.86 -30.63
N GLU A 70 -6.27 5.09 -31.01
CA GLU A 70 -6.66 6.15 -30.06
C GLU A 70 -7.95 5.79 -29.30
N LYS A 71 -8.93 5.20 -29.99
CA LYS A 71 -10.17 4.69 -29.38
C LYS A 71 -9.89 3.58 -28.39
N GLU A 72 -9.01 2.65 -28.75
CA GLU A 72 -8.59 1.57 -27.85
C GLU A 72 -7.91 2.13 -26.60
N ARG A 73 -7.01 3.11 -26.77
CA ARG A 73 -6.34 3.77 -25.65
C ARG A 73 -7.34 4.47 -24.74
N TYR A 74 -8.24 5.28 -25.30
CA TYR A 74 -9.27 6.00 -24.56
C TYR A 74 -10.18 5.04 -23.77
N ASN A 75 -10.61 3.94 -24.39
CA ASN A 75 -11.42 2.92 -23.72
C ASN A 75 -10.64 2.24 -22.57
N THR A 76 -9.33 2.04 -22.75
CA THR A 76 -8.47 1.48 -21.72
C THR A 76 -8.31 2.43 -20.54
N ASP A 77 -8.23 3.74 -20.77
CA ASP A 77 -8.17 4.75 -19.71
C ASP A 77 -9.43 4.71 -18.83
N ILE A 78 -10.62 4.61 -19.44
CA ILE A 78 -11.88 4.44 -18.72
C ILE A 78 -11.87 3.15 -17.90
N HIS A 79 -11.37 2.06 -18.48
CA HIS A 79 -11.27 0.79 -17.79
C HIS A 79 -10.32 0.87 -16.57
N ALA A 80 -9.18 1.55 -16.70
CA ALA A 80 -8.24 1.77 -15.60
C ALA A 80 -8.90 2.56 -14.45
N THR A 81 -9.63 3.63 -14.76
CA THR A 81 -10.41 4.39 -13.77
C THR A 81 -11.40 3.47 -13.04
N ASN A 82 -12.18 2.68 -13.77
CA ASN A 82 -13.17 1.78 -13.18
C ASN A 82 -12.55 0.72 -12.24
N ILE A 83 -11.38 0.17 -12.61
CA ILE A 83 -10.65 -0.79 -11.77
C ILE A 83 -10.25 -0.15 -10.44
N LEU A 84 -9.71 1.07 -10.48
CA LEU A 84 -9.33 1.78 -9.27
C LEU A 84 -10.54 2.04 -8.38
N LEU A 85 -11.62 2.57 -8.94
CA LEU A 85 -12.84 2.90 -8.20
C LEU A 85 -13.46 1.67 -7.53
N GLN A 86 -13.49 0.51 -8.21
CA GLN A 86 -13.96 -0.75 -7.62
C GLN A 86 -13.07 -1.26 -6.48
N GLY A 87 -11.78 -0.94 -6.53
CA GLY A 87 -10.83 -1.31 -5.49
C GLY A 87 -10.90 -0.43 -4.23
N LEU A 88 -11.67 0.66 -4.23
CA LEU A 88 -11.68 1.64 -3.15
C LEU A 88 -12.82 1.40 -2.14
N PRO A 89 -12.54 1.54 -0.84
CA PRO A 89 -13.58 1.68 0.18
C PRO A 89 -14.47 2.90 -0.07
N LYS A 90 -15.74 2.79 0.32
CA LYS A 90 -16.75 3.84 0.12
C LYS A 90 -16.36 5.20 0.72
N ASP A 91 -15.75 5.20 1.90
CA ASP A 91 -15.30 6.41 2.59
C ASP A 91 -14.14 7.10 1.85
N ILE A 92 -13.22 6.35 1.26
CA ILE A 92 -12.15 6.91 0.42
C ILE A 92 -12.72 7.43 -0.89
N TYR A 93 -13.61 6.67 -1.53
CA TYR A 93 -14.26 7.08 -2.77
C TYR A 93 -14.97 8.44 -2.64
N THR A 94 -15.71 8.67 -1.55
CA THR A 94 -16.42 9.94 -1.33
C THR A 94 -15.50 11.16 -1.24
N LEU A 95 -14.22 10.97 -0.89
CA LEU A 95 -13.25 12.07 -0.78
C LEU A 95 -12.58 12.44 -2.10
N ILE A 96 -12.62 11.54 -3.08
CA ILE A 96 -11.89 11.68 -4.35
C ILE A 96 -12.82 11.63 -5.58
N ASN A 97 -14.14 11.68 -5.36
CA ASN A 97 -15.15 11.46 -6.41
C ASN A 97 -15.15 12.53 -7.52
N HIS A 98 -14.47 13.66 -7.31
CA HIS A 98 -14.30 14.73 -8.30
C HIS A 98 -13.15 14.46 -9.29
N TYR A 99 -12.26 13.50 -9.01
CA TYR A 99 -11.21 13.10 -9.96
C TYR A 99 -11.78 12.11 -10.98
N THR A 100 -11.36 12.26 -12.23
CA THR A 100 -12.00 11.56 -13.37
C THR A 100 -11.07 10.58 -14.08
N ASP A 101 -9.76 10.77 -14.00
CA ASP A 101 -8.78 9.86 -14.58
C ASP A 101 -8.04 9.01 -13.54
N ALA A 102 -7.53 7.87 -14.01
CA ALA A 102 -6.89 6.86 -13.19
C ALA A 102 -5.64 7.38 -12.46
N LYS A 103 -4.88 8.27 -13.07
CA LYS A 103 -3.65 8.79 -12.50
C LYS A 103 -3.95 9.72 -11.34
N ASP A 104 -4.83 10.69 -11.54
CA ASP A 104 -5.25 11.62 -10.48
C ASP A 104 -5.88 10.88 -9.31
N ILE A 105 -6.73 9.89 -9.58
CA ILE A 105 -7.29 9.02 -8.53
C ILE A 105 -6.17 8.30 -7.76
N CYS A 106 -5.23 7.66 -8.45
CA CYS A 106 -4.14 6.92 -7.81
C CYS A 106 -3.22 7.85 -6.98
N ASP A 107 -2.86 9.01 -7.52
CA ASP A 107 -1.98 9.97 -6.85
C ASP A 107 -2.67 10.60 -5.62
N ASN A 108 -3.97 10.86 -5.66
CA ASN A 108 -4.72 11.38 -4.51
C ASN A 108 -4.99 10.32 -3.45
N VAL A 109 -5.29 9.06 -3.83
CA VAL A 109 -5.38 7.97 -2.86
C VAL A 109 -4.03 7.77 -2.15
N LYS A 110 -2.93 7.85 -2.91
CA LYS A 110 -1.57 7.87 -2.34
C LYS A 110 -1.41 9.03 -1.37
N MET A 111 -1.77 10.25 -1.76
CA MET A 111 -1.66 11.42 -0.89
C MET A 111 -2.51 11.30 0.38
N LEU A 112 -3.73 10.75 0.30
CA LEU A 112 -4.62 10.60 1.44
C LEU A 112 -4.15 9.54 2.44
N LEU A 113 -3.56 8.45 1.96
CA LEU A 113 -3.16 7.30 2.80
C LEU A 113 -1.66 7.33 3.17
N GLU A 114 -0.82 7.87 2.29
CA GLU A 114 0.62 8.03 2.50
C GLU A 114 1.04 9.49 2.83
N GLY A 115 0.15 10.47 2.79
CA GLY A 115 0.55 11.88 2.91
C GLY A 115 1.37 12.37 1.70
N SER A 116 1.81 13.63 1.76
CA SER A 116 2.75 14.19 0.78
C SER A 116 4.18 13.69 1.02
N GLU A 117 5.04 13.68 -0.02
CA GLU A 117 6.49 13.38 0.15
C GLU A 117 7.22 14.30 1.16
N LEU A 118 6.62 15.46 1.49
CA LEU A 118 7.14 16.47 2.43
C LEU A 118 7.33 16.01 3.88
N THR A 119 7.05 14.76 4.23
CA THR A 119 7.42 14.21 5.55
C THR A 119 8.03 12.82 5.45
N LYS A 120 8.90 12.53 4.48
CA LYS A 120 9.76 11.32 4.58
C LYS A 120 10.52 11.33 5.92
N GLU A 121 11.11 12.47 6.28
CA GLU A 121 11.76 12.68 7.59
C GLU A 121 10.77 12.65 8.75
N GLY A 122 9.60 13.29 8.63
CA GLY A 122 8.57 13.24 9.68
C GLY A 122 8.03 11.84 9.94
N ARG A 123 7.89 11.01 8.89
CA ARG A 123 7.52 9.59 9.00
C ARG A 123 8.62 8.75 9.63
N VAL A 124 9.88 9.01 9.25
CA VAL A 124 11.04 8.38 9.91
C VAL A 124 11.03 8.72 11.39
N SER A 125 10.84 9.99 11.75
CA SER A 125 10.76 10.44 13.15
C SER A 125 9.62 9.75 13.89
N GLN A 126 8.40 9.75 13.33
CA GLN A 126 7.25 9.10 13.96
C GLN A 126 7.47 7.60 14.17
N LEU A 127 8.05 6.90 13.19
CA LEU A 127 8.33 5.47 13.31
C LEU A 127 9.46 5.19 14.31
N TYR A 128 10.44 6.09 14.45
CA TYR A 128 11.41 6.02 15.54
C TYR A 128 10.74 6.21 16.89
N ASP A 129 9.84 7.19 17.03
CA ASP A 129 9.12 7.44 18.28
C ASP A 129 8.21 6.27 18.65
N ASP A 130 7.44 5.75 17.69
CA ASP A 130 6.59 4.56 17.86
C ASP A 130 7.43 3.34 18.27
N PHE A 131 8.61 3.17 17.65
CA PHE A 131 9.53 2.11 18.01
C PHE A 131 10.11 2.30 19.40
N GLU A 132 10.59 3.50 19.74
CA GLU A 132 11.19 3.78 21.05
C GLU A 132 10.20 3.52 22.19
N HIS A 133 8.95 3.94 22.02
CA HIS A 133 7.89 3.79 23.03
C HIS A 133 7.10 2.48 22.93
N PHE A 134 7.47 1.58 22.02
CA PHE A 134 6.77 0.31 21.83
C PHE A 134 6.85 -0.57 23.09
N HIS A 135 5.70 -0.93 23.66
CA HIS A 135 5.58 -1.83 24.79
C HIS A 135 4.24 -2.56 24.81
N GLN A 136 4.21 -3.74 25.42
CA GLN A 136 2.99 -4.52 25.57
C GLN A 136 2.01 -3.80 26.51
N ASN A 137 0.76 -3.67 26.07
CA ASN A 137 -0.29 -3.03 26.86
C ASN A 137 -0.85 -3.99 27.92
N LYS A 138 -1.32 -3.45 29.05
CA LYS A 138 -1.95 -4.26 30.10
C LYS A 138 -3.20 -4.96 29.55
N GLY A 139 -3.22 -6.29 29.65
CA GLY A 139 -4.31 -7.14 29.15
C GLY A 139 -4.21 -7.51 27.67
N GLU A 140 -3.18 -7.05 26.96
CA GLU A 140 -2.88 -7.46 25.58
C GLU A 140 -2.31 -8.89 25.57
N THR A 141 -2.81 -9.74 24.67
CA THR A 141 -2.29 -11.11 24.54
C THR A 141 -0.93 -11.12 23.85
N ILE A 142 -0.15 -12.20 24.02
CA ILE A 142 1.14 -12.36 23.31
C ILE A 142 0.94 -12.31 21.78
N HIS A 143 -0.21 -12.78 21.29
CA HIS A 143 -0.54 -12.75 19.87
C HIS A 143 -0.80 -11.33 19.37
N ASP A 144 -1.63 -10.54 20.07
CA ASP A 144 -1.94 -9.17 19.69
C ASP A 144 -0.66 -8.30 19.68
N TYR A 145 0.17 -8.46 20.71
CA TYR A 145 1.48 -7.83 20.81
C TYR A 145 2.38 -8.18 19.61
N TYR A 146 2.43 -9.47 19.22
CA TYR A 146 3.20 -9.91 18.06
C TYR A 146 2.70 -9.30 16.76
N VAL A 147 1.39 -9.30 16.53
CA VAL A 147 0.78 -8.70 15.33
C VAL A 147 1.10 -7.20 15.26
N TRP A 148 1.01 -6.50 16.39
CA TRP A 148 1.34 -5.08 16.45
C TRP A 148 2.83 -4.81 16.18
N PHE A 149 3.73 -5.61 16.77
CA PHE A 149 5.17 -5.51 16.51
C PHE A 149 5.50 -5.79 15.04
N ALA A 150 4.94 -6.86 14.45
CA ALA A 150 5.14 -7.20 13.04
C ALA A 150 4.68 -6.08 12.10
N LYS A 151 3.55 -5.44 12.42
CA LYS A 151 3.03 -4.29 11.67
C LYS A 151 3.98 -3.10 11.74
N LEU A 152 4.51 -2.78 12.92
CA LEU A 152 5.50 -1.71 13.10
C LEU A 152 6.76 -1.99 12.26
N ILE A 153 7.31 -3.21 12.33
CA ILE A 153 8.50 -3.59 11.55
C ILE A 153 8.24 -3.53 10.05
N ASN A 154 7.05 -3.94 9.60
CA ASN A 154 6.66 -3.84 8.19
C ASN A 154 6.63 -2.37 7.72
N ASN A 155 6.05 -1.47 8.52
CA ASN A 155 6.02 -0.04 8.22
C ASN A 155 7.43 0.55 8.10
N MET A 156 8.34 0.18 9.01
CA MET A 156 9.73 0.61 8.97
C MET A 156 10.45 0.10 7.70
N ARG A 157 10.23 -1.18 7.32
CA ARG A 157 10.80 -1.76 6.10
C ARG A 157 10.29 -1.08 4.83
N ASN A 158 9.02 -0.70 4.79
CA ASN A 158 8.41 -0.01 3.64
C ASN A 158 9.11 1.31 3.30
N ILE A 159 9.67 1.99 4.31
CA ILE A 159 10.43 3.22 4.12
C ILE A 159 11.96 3.01 4.16
N LYS A 160 12.41 1.76 3.97
CA LYS A 160 13.83 1.35 3.94
C LYS A 160 14.61 1.64 5.23
N MET A 161 13.93 1.76 6.38
CA MET A 161 14.61 1.75 7.68
C MET A 161 15.07 0.32 7.98
N SER A 162 16.37 0.17 8.21
CA SER A 162 16.98 -1.12 8.51
C SER A 162 17.32 -1.21 10.01
N MET A 163 17.07 -2.39 10.58
CA MET A 163 17.49 -2.74 11.93
C MET A 163 18.08 -4.14 11.91
N SER A 164 19.10 -4.36 12.73
CA SER A 164 19.68 -5.68 12.88
C SER A 164 18.69 -6.64 13.55
N LYS A 165 18.81 -7.93 13.24
CA LYS A 165 18.00 -8.98 13.86
C LYS A 165 18.09 -8.92 15.39
N MET A 166 19.29 -8.66 15.92
CA MET A 166 19.54 -8.51 17.35
C MET A 166 18.77 -7.32 17.97
N GLN A 167 18.71 -6.17 17.30
CA GLN A 167 17.93 -5.02 17.78
C GLN A 167 16.44 -5.34 17.84
N LEU A 168 15.90 -5.95 16.78
CA LEU A 168 14.49 -6.35 16.71
C LEU A 168 14.15 -7.35 17.80
N ASN A 169 14.97 -8.39 17.96
CA ASN A 169 14.75 -9.42 18.98
C ASN A 169 14.84 -8.86 20.40
N SER A 170 15.85 -8.03 20.66
CA SER A 170 16.02 -7.38 21.96
C SER A 170 14.83 -6.49 22.27
N LYS A 171 14.37 -5.68 21.31
CA LYS A 171 13.19 -4.81 21.47
C LYS A 171 11.93 -5.63 21.71
N PHE A 172 11.69 -6.68 20.91
CA PHE A 172 10.52 -7.54 21.04
C PHE A 172 10.43 -8.18 22.44
N VAL A 173 11.56 -8.70 22.95
CA VAL A 173 11.58 -9.44 24.22
C VAL A 173 11.58 -8.50 25.43
N ASN A 174 12.29 -7.38 25.38
CA ASN A 174 12.46 -6.50 26.55
C ASN A 174 11.23 -5.63 26.85
N ASN A 175 10.35 -5.42 25.88
CA ASN A 175 9.15 -4.59 26.05
C ASN A 175 7.86 -5.42 26.27
N MET A 176 7.99 -6.72 26.51
CA MET A 176 6.91 -7.54 27.03
C MET A 176 6.66 -7.23 28.50
N LEU A 177 5.42 -7.42 28.95
CA LEU A 177 5.02 -7.20 30.32
C LEU A 177 5.76 -8.13 31.31
N PRO A 178 6.00 -7.71 32.57
CA PRO A 178 6.67 -8.52 33.60
C PRO A 178 6.00 -9.89 33.85
N GLU A 179 4.69 -10.00 33.63
CA GLU A 179 3.92 -11.25 33.69
C GLU A 179 4.44 -12.29 32.69
N CYS A 180 5.02 -11.83 31.58
CA CYS A 180 5.72 -12.65 30.59
C CYS A 180 7.20 -12.91 30.96
N GLY A 181 7.69 -12.37 32.09
CA GLY A 181 9.09 -12.34 32.49
C GLY A 181 9.76 -13.72 32.60
N ARG A 182 9.01 -14.75 33.02
CA ARG A 182 9.49 -16.14 33.03
C ARG A 182 9.80 -16.68 31.63
N PHE A 183 8.97 -16.30 30.65
CA PHE A 183 9.13 -16.73 29.26
C PHE A 183 10.21 -15.92 28.55
N VAL A 184 10.29 -14.62 28.84
CA VAL A 184 11.38 -13.73 28.39
C VAL A 184 12.74 -14.28 28.84
N THR A 185 12.85 -14.72 30.10
CA THR A 185 14.08 -15.33 30.62
C THR A 185 14.40 -16.64 29.91
N ALA A 186 13.41 -17.51 29.70
CA ALA A 186 13.59 -18.76 28.98
C ALA A 186 14.04 -18.54 27.52
N VAL A 187 13.45 -17.57 26.82
CA VAL A 187 13.85 -17.18 25.46
C VAL A 187 15.31 -16.70 25.42
N LYS A 188 15.70 -15.85 26.37
CA LYS A 188 17.07 -15.33 26.45
C LYS A 188 18.10 -16.45 26.70
N LEU A 189 17.73 -17.48 27.45
CA LEU A 189 18.61 -18.60 27.80
C LEU A 189 18.64 -19.71 26.72
N ASN A 190 17.51 -20.02 26.08
CA ASN A 190 17.36 -21.21 25.23
C ASN A 190 17.43 -20.93 23.72
N SER A 191 16.98 -19.76 23.26
CA SER A 191 16.77 -19.50 21.82
C SER A 191 17.83 -18.59 21.20
N GLY A 192 18.59 -17.86 22.03
CA GLY A 192 19.66 -16.95 21.59
C GLY A 192 19.14 -15.78 20.75
N LEU A 193 19.26 -14.55 21.26
CA LEU A 193 18.82 -13.33 20.54
C LEU A 193 19.59 -13.07 19.22
N ARG A 194 20.71 -13.75 18.98
CA ARG A 194 21.55 -13.57 17.78
C ARG A 194 21.15 -14.49 16.62
N ASP A 195 20.79 -15.73 16.92
CA ASP A 195 20.59 -16.77 15.90
C ASP A 195 19.12 -16.87 15.47
N SER A 196 18.20 -16.63 16.40
CA SER A 196 16.75 -16.60 16.15
C SER A 196 16.27 -15.27 15.56
N ASN A 197 15.08 -15.22 14.95
CA ASN A 197 14.33 -13.99 14.64
C ASN A 197 13.09 -13.85 15.56
N TYR A 198 12.47 -12.67 15.59
CA TYR A 198 11.33 -12.41 16.48
C TYR A 198 10.11 -13.31 16.19
N ASP A 199 9.93 -13.80 14.96
CA ASP A 199 8.88 -14.77 14.61
C ASP A 199 9.11 -16.13 15.29
N GLN A 200 10.36 -16.59 15.31
CA GLN A 200 10.77 -17.80 16.03
C GLN A 200 10.64 -17.63 17.55
N LEU A 201 11.00 -16.45 18.06
CA LEU A 201 10.81 -16.12 19.48
C LEU A 201 9.33 -16.12 19.85
N TYR A 202 8.46 -15.52 19.03
CA TYR A 202 7.02 -15.57 19.20
C TYR A 202 6.49 -17.01 19.21
N SER A 203 6.92 -17.84 18.24
CA SER A 203 6.51 -19.24 18.15
C SER A 203 6.87 -20.02 19.43
N TYR A 204 8.08 -19.82 19.95
CA TYR A 204 8.52 -20.40 21.23
C TYR A 204 7.65 -19.91 22.39
N LEU A 205 7.42 -18.60 22.50
CA LEU A 205 6.57 -18.03 23.55
C LEU A 205 5.15 -18.59 23.53
N LYS A 206 4.56 -18.72 22.34
CA LYS A 206 3.20 -19.25 22.15
C LYS A 206 3.09 -20.72 22.57
N GLN A 207 4.11 -21.52 22.25
CA GLN A 207 4.17 -22.93 22.68
C GLN A 207 4.23 -23.05 24.21
N HIS A 208 5.03 -22.21 24.88
CA HIS A 208 5.17 -22.26 26.33
C HIS A 208 4.02 -21.60 27.10
N GLU A 209 3.29 -20.66 26.49
CA GLU A 209 2.05 -20.10 27.05
C GLU A 209 0.99 -21.18 27.29
N ALA A 210 0.81 -22.09 26.33
CA ALA A 210 -0.17 -23.19 26.43
C ALA A 210 0.10 -24.10 27.65
N HIS A 211 1.35 -24.55 27.81
CA HIS A 211 1.76 -25.39 28.93
C HIS A 211 1.64 -24.69 30.29
N ALA A 212 1.82 -23.38 30.32
CA ALA A 212 1.74 -22.64 31.57
C ALA A 212 0.29 -22.34 32.01
N ASN A 213 -0.64 -22.27 31.06
CA ASN A 213 -2.08 -22.16 31.33
C ASN A 213 -2.67 -23.51 31.74
N GLU A 214 -2.21 -24.62 31.15
CA GLU A 214 -2.57 -25.99 31.58
C GLU A 214 -2.18 -26.23 33.04
N ASN A 215 -0.97 -25.85 33.44
CA ASN A 215 -0.53 -25.99 34.83
C ASN A 215 -1.32 -25.13 35.82
N LYS A 216 -1.88 -24.01 35.37
CA LYS A 216 -2.71 -23.13 36.22
C LYS A 216 -4.09 -23.73 36.47
N MET A 217 -4.67 -24.42 35.47
CA MET A 217 -5.95 -25.14 35.62
C MET A 217 -5.86 -26.43 36.44
N ILE A 218 -4.65 -26.96 36.66
CA ILE A 218 -4.43 -28.17 37.49
C ILE A 218 -4.23 -27.82 38.97
N LEU A 219 -3.96 -26.54 39.28
CA LEU A 219 -3.66 -26.06 40.63
C LEU A 219 -4.82 -25.29 41.31
N ASP A 220 -5.90 -25.01 40.58
CA ASP A 220 -7.18 -24.47 41.09
C ASP A 220 -8.24 -25.58 41.16
#